data_AF-A0A7X9PI55-F1
#
_entry.id   AF-A0A7X9PI55-F1
#
_cell.length_a   1.000
_cell.length_b   1.000
_cell.length_c   1.000
_cell.angle_alpha   90.00
_cell.angle_beta   90.00
_cell.angle_gamma   90.00
#
_symmetry.space_group_name_H-M   'P 1'
#
loop_
_entity.id
_entity.type
_entity.pdbx_description
1 polymer ?
#
loop_
_entity_poly.entity_id
_entity_poly.type
_entity_poly.pdbx_seq_one_letter_code
_entity_poly.pdbx_strand_id
1 'polypeptide(L)'
;MTEYRFHPVRRWRADYCINPVTDKIIVEVEGGAWTRGRHTRGAGVIDDMDKYNEATRLGYRVIRVTPDDLLSAKTLDLIKDLINAK
;
A
#
# COMPACT_ATOMS: atom_id res chain seq x y z
N MET A 1 -15.81 -4.66 -0.84
CA MET A 1 -14.92 -4.04 0.18
C MET A 1 -14.42 -2.74 -0.39
N THR A 2 -14.58 -1.62 0.31
CA THR A 2 -14.28 -0.28 -0.21
C THR A 2 -12.85 0.09 0.16
N GLU A 3 -12.01 0.42 -0.84
CA GLU A 3 -10.63 0.87 -0.64
C GLU A 3 -10.55 2.04 0.37
N TYR A 4 -9.50 2.07 1.19
CA TYR A 4 -9.29 3.04 2.26
C TYR A 4 -8.67 4.34 1.75
N ARG A 5 -9.38 5.47 1.89
CA ARG A 5 -8.84 6.80 1.56
C ARG A 5 -7.95 7.29 2.69
N PHE A 6 -6.64 7.22 2.49
CA PHE A 6 -5.65 7.63 3.51
C PHE A 6 -5.28 9.12 3.44
N HIS A 7 -5.48 9.77 2.29
CA HIS A 7 -5.07 11.15 2.07
C HIS A 7 -6.24 12.15 2.29
N PRO A 8 -6.05 13.24 3.06
CA PRO A 8 -7.12 14.20 3.38
C PRO A 8 -7.61 15.00 2.16
N VAL A 9 -6.69 15.45 1.30
CA VAL A 9 -7.01 16.27 0.12
C VAL A 9 -7.14 15.45 -1.17
N ARG A 10 -6.08 14.72 -1.57
CA ARG A 10 -6.10 13.84 -2.74
C ARG A 10 -7.12 12.71 -2.58
N ARG A 11 -7.53 12.11 -3.70
CA ARG A 11 -8.46 10.97 -3.75
C ARG A 11 -7.74 9.62 -3.76
N TRP A 12 -6.47 9.58 -3.34
CA TRP A 12 -5.73 8.33 -3.25
C TRP A 12 -6.33 7.40 -2.21
N ARG A 13 -6.35 6.13 -2.58
CA ARG A 13 -6.88 5.04 -1.78
C ARG A 13 -5.85 3.93 -1.77
N ALA A 14 -5.80 3.22 -0.65
CA ALA A 14 -5.09 1.96 -0.52
C ALA A 14 -6.10 0.82 -0.51
N ASP A 15 -5.72 -0.34 -1.04
CA ASP A 15 -6.59 -1.52 -1.04
C ASP A 15 -7.02 -1.90 0.38
N TYR A 16 -6.06 -1.88 1.32
CA TYR A 16 -6.30 -2.16 2.72
C TYR A 16 -5.57 -1.18 3.64
N CYS A 17 -6.15 -0.94 4.81
CA CYS A 17 -5.46 -0.27 5.90
C CYS A 17 -5.72 -0.99 7.23
N ILE A 18 -4.64 -1.27 7.95
CA ILE A 18 -4.64 -1.96 9.23
C ILE A 18 -4.38 -0.91 10.31
N ASN A 19 -5.27 -0.89 11.30
CA ASN A 19 -5.19 -0.02 12.46
C ASN A 19 -4.91 1.46 12.07
N PRO A 20 -5.82 2.10 11.30
CA PRO A 20 -5.60 3.43 10.70
C PRO A 20 -5.34 4.54 11.71
N VAL A 21 -5.68 4.33 12.98
CA VAL A 21 -5.47 5.30 14.06
C VAL A 21 -4.15 5.07 14.78
N THR A 22 -3.79 3.81 15.06
CA THR A 22 -2.65 3.47 15.93
C THR A 22 -1.38 3.11 15.16
N ASP A 23 -1.50 2.26 14.14
CA ASP A 23 -0.34 1.66 13.47
C ASP A 23 -0.15 2.18 12.04
N LYS A 24 -1.23 2.69 11.41
CA LYS A 24 -1.23 3.30 10.08
C LYS A 24 -0.51 2.45 9.03
N ILE A 25 -0.85 1.16 8.94
CA ILE A 25 -0.23 0.29 7.93
C ILE A 25 -1.18 0.23 6.73
N ILE A 26 -0.69 0.55 5.53
CA ILE A 26 -1.44 0.32 4.29
C ILE A 26 -0.85 -0.86 3.52
N VAL A 27 -1.72 -1.67 2.92
CA VAL A 27 -1.33 -2.78 2.05
C VAL A 27 -1.90 -2.52 0.67
N GLU A 28 -1.02 -2.52 -0.33
CA GLU A 28 -1.32 -2.25 -1.73
C GLU A 28 -0.99 -3.49 -2.56
N VAL A 29 -1.96 -3.95 -3.35
CA VAL A 29 -1.91 -5.16 -4.15
C VAL A 29 -1.58 -4.78 -5.59
N GLU A 30 -0.32 -4.92 -5.94
CA GLU A 30 0.23 -4.55 -7.24
C GLU A 30 -0.09 -5.63 -8.28
N GLY A 31 -1.28 -5.53 -8.88
CA GLY A 31 -1.69 -6.35 -10.00
C GLY A 31 -0.89 -6.04 -11.26
N GLY A 32 -0.48 -7.07 -12.01
CA GLY A 32 0.11 -6.88 -13.34
C GLY A 32 1.55 -6.36 -13.34
N ALA A 33 2.33 -6.61 -12.29
CA ALA A 33 3.77 -6.34 -12.27
C ALA A 33 4.52 -6.91 -13.50
N TRP A 34 4.00 -8.01 -14.06
CA TRP A 34 4.56 -8.69 -15.25
C TRP A 34 3.81 -8.38 -16.55
N THR A 35 2.76 -7.55 -16.52
CA THR A 35 1.97 -7.19 -17.70
C THR A 35 2.22 -5.73 -18.10
N ARG A 36 2.10 -5.40 -19.39
CA ARG A 36 2.25 -4.03 -19.91
C ARG A 36 0.99 -3.18 -19.61
N GLY A 37 0.70 -2.96 -18.33
CA GLY A 37 -0.42 -2.17 -17.83
C GLY A 37 -0.04 -0.75 -17.38
N ARG A 38 -1.00 -0.05 -16.77
CA ARG A 38 -0.80 1.31 -16.20
C ARG A 38 0.39 1.38 -15.25
N HIS A 39 0.52 0.39 -14.37
CA HIS A 39 1.56 0.31 -13.34
C HIS A 39 2.96 -0.01 -13.87
N THR A 40 3.10 -0.29 -15.17
CA THR A 40 4.41 -0.50 -15.83
C THR A 40 4.73 0.58 -16.87
N ARG A 41 3.82 1.53 -17.11
CA ARG A 41 4.10 2.74 -17.91
C ARG A 41 4.77 3.78 -17.02
N GLY A 42 5.80 4.45 -17.52
CA GLY A 42 6.60 5.42 -16.74
C GLY A 42 5.76 6.48 -16.00
N ALA A 43 4.71 7.01 -16.64
CA ALA A 43 3.81 7.97 -15.98
C ALA A 43 3.05 7.36 -14.79
N GLY A 44 2.57 6.12 -14.90
CA GLY A 44 1.88 5.44 -13.80
C GLY A 44 2.82 5.13 -12.63
N VAL A 45 4.06 4.73 -12.94
CA VAL A 45 5.08 4.50 -11.91
C VAL A 45 5.41 5.80 -11.15
N ILE A 46 5.54 6.93 -11.85
CA ILE A 46 5.80 8.23 -11.21
C ILE A 46 4.62 8.66 -10.32
N ASP A 47 3.38 8.52 -10.79
CA ASP A 47 2.19 8.82 -9.99
C ASP A 47 2.10 7.94 -8.73
N ASP A 48 2.46 6.66 -8.85
CA ASP A 48 2.48 5.73 -7.71
C ASP A 48 3.59 6.10 -6.71
N MET A 49 4.76 6.56 -7.18
CA MET A 49 5.82 7.08 -6.30
C MET A 49 5.32 8.28 -5.47
N ASP A 50 4.64 9.23 -6.08
CA ASP A 50 4.07 10.39 -5.38
C ASP A 50 3.03 9.95 -4.33
N LYS A 51 2.15 9.00 -4.68
CA LYS A 51 1.17 8.41 -3.77
C LYS A 51 1.84 7.81 -2.54
N TYR A 52 2.87 6.98 -2.73
CA TYR A 52 3.54 6.27 -1.64
C TYR A 52 4.41 7.18 -0.78
N ASN A 53 5.12 8.12 -1.39
CA ASN A 53 5.89 9.12 -0.64
C ASN A 53 4.99 9.93 0.29
N GLU A 54 3.83 10.33 -0.20
CA GLU A 54 2.87 11.09 0.61
C GLU A 54 2.21 10.24 1.70
N ALA A 55 1.94 8.95 1.43
CA ALA A 55 1.51 8.01 2.46
C ALA A 55 2.53 7.94 3.60
N THR A 56 3.81 7.76 3.26
CA THR A 56 4.91 7.78 4.23
C THR A 56 5.00 9.10 4.97
N ARG A 57 4.89 10.24 4.28
CA ARG A 57 4.89 11.58 4.89
C ARG A 57 3.77 11.77 5.92
N LEU A 58 2.61 11.16 5.69
CA LEU A 58 1.45 11.17 6.62
C LEU A 58 1.58 10.17 7.79
N GLY A 59 2.72 9.48 7.88
CA GLY A 59 3.03 8.50 8.91
C GLY A 59 2.46 7.12 8.62
N TYR A 60 2.06 6.82 7.38
CA TYR A 60 1.68 5.47 6.99
C TYR A 60 2.90 4.63 6.66
N ARG A 61 2.85 3.36 7.05
CA ARG A 61 3.82 2.34 6.67
C ARG A 61 3.23 1.55 5.51
N VAL A 62 3.95 1.49 4.40
CA VAL A 62 3.43 0.99 3.12
C VAL A 62 3.99 -0.40 2.85
N ILE A 63 3.10 -1.39 2.76
CA ILE A 63 3.41 -2.74 2.29
C ILE A 63 2.87 -2.87 0.86
N ARG A 64 3.71 -3.35 -0.07
CA ARG A 64 3.34 -3.63 -1.45
C ARG A 64 3.53 -5.10 -1.73
N VAL A 65 2.48 -5.76 -2.20
CA VAL A 65 2.46 -7.21 -2.45
C VAL A 65 1.84 -7.52 -3.80
N THR A 66 2.16 -8.68 -4.37
CA THR A 66 1.41 -9.20 -5.52
C THR A 66 0.10 -9.83 -5.04
N PRO A 67 -0.87 -10.08 -5.95
CA PRO A 67 -2.06 -10.86 -5.62
C PRO A 67 -1.75 -12.22 -4.99
N ASP A 68 -0.69 -12.89 -5.44
CA ASP A 68 -0.27 -14.20 -4.91
C ASP A 68 0.29 -14.10 -3.49
N ASP A 69 1.00 -13.01 -3.18
CA ASP A 69 1.59 -12.78 -1.86
C ASP A 69 0.57 -12.31 -0.82
N LEU A 70 -0.59 -11.76 -1.23
CA LEU A 70 -1.55 -11.09 -0.33
C LEU A 70 -1.96 -11.95 0.88
N LEU A 71 -2.25 -13.24 0.65
CA LEU A 71 -2.68 -14.18 1.71
C LEU A 71 -1.55 -15.10 2.19
N SER A 72 -0.30 -14.74 1.92
CA SER A 72 0.87 -15.53 2.33
C SER A 72 1.28 -15.24 3.77
N ALA A 73 1.94 -16.21 4.40
CA ALA A 73 2.58 -16.02 5.71
C ALA A 73 3.55 -14.84 5.71
N LYS A 74 4.30 -14.65 4.62
CA LYS A 74 5.20 -13.51 4.42
C LYS A 74 4.51 -12.16 4.62
N THR A 75 3.33 -11.96 4.02
CA THR A 75 2.56 -10.72 4.17
C THR A 75 2.05 -10.55 5.60
N LEU A 76 1.56 -11.63 6.22
CA LEU A 76 1.12 -11.60 7.61
C LEU A 76 2.27 -11.27 8.57
N ASP A 77 3.45 -11.82 8.34
CA ASP A 77 4.61 -11.60 9.20
C ASP A 77 5.12 -10.16 9.06
N LEU A 78 5.15 -9.60 7.85
CA LEU A 78 5.41 -8.16 7.65
C LEU A 78 4.45 -7.28 8.45
N ILE A 79 3.15 -7.59 8.44
CA ILE A 79 2.15 -6.84 9.21
C ILE A 79 2.45 -6.94 10.71
N LYS A 80 2.73 -8.14 11.23
CA LYS A 80 3.04 -8.35 12.65
C LYS A 80 4.30 -7.61 13.06
N ASP A 81 5.35 -7.67 12.26
CA ASP A 81 6.61 -6.99 12.54
C ASP A 81 6.39 -5.49 12.64
N LEU A 82 5.61 -4.89 11.72
CA LEU A 82 5.26 -3.47 11.82
C LEU A 82 4.42 -3.16 13.07
N ILE A 83 3.46 -4.00 13.45
CA ILE A 83 2.70 -3.78 14.70
C ILE A 83 3.61 -3.81 15.93
N ASN A 84 4.64 -4.67 15.93
CA ASN A 84 5.54 -4.87 17.05
C ASN A 84 6.74 -3.91 17.09
N ALA A 85 7.09 -3.26 15.98
CA ALA A 85 8.25 -2.36 15.85
C ALA A 85 8.08 -0.98 16.55
N LYS A 86 7.47 -0.94 17.74
CA LYS A 86 7.24 0.28 18.52
C LYS A 86 8.47 0.74 19.27
#